data_AF-G0P1X9-F1
#
_entry.id   AF-G0P1X9-F1
#
_cell.length_a   1.000
_cell.length_b   1.000
_cell.length_c   1.000
_cell.angle_alpha   90.00
_cell.angle_beta   90.00
_cell.angle_gamma   90.00
#
_symmetry.space_group_name_H-M   'P 1'
#
loop_
_entity.id
_entity.type
_entity.pdbx_description
1 polymer ?
#
loop_
_entity_poly.entity_id
_entity_poly.type
_entity_poly.pdbx_seq_one_letter_code
_entity_poly.pdbx_strand_id
1 'polypeptide(L)'
;MSPYTLLILLLPVLQGCLVVRTPKCECPVLALSSSNIAQNVGNHAFYQNVSGYPMTSPVVKSEDCSVSMYCEGDYSLVVFDKETATMKPAIQQFRVRTRL
;
A
#
# COMPACT_ATOMS: atom_id res chain seq x y z
N MET A 1 -56.62 -4.39 -27.38
CA MET A 1 -55.56 -3.59 -26.69
C MET A 1 -55.23 -4.35 -25.42
N SER A 2 -54.17 -5.15 -25.43
CA SER A 2 -53.92 -6.19 -24.42
C SER A 2 -53.15 -5.60 -23.22
N PRO A 3 -53.57 -5.81 -21.96
CA PRO A 3 -52.98 -5.19 -20.77
C PRO A 3 -51.54 -5.64 -20.47
N TYR A 4 -51.05 -6.67 -21.18
CA TYR A 4 -49.71 -7.22 -21.02
C TYR A 4 -48.60 -6.35 -21.62
N THR A 5 -48.91 -5.43 -22.52
CA THR A 5 -47.89 -4.55 -23.11
C THR A 5 -47.30 -3.56 -22.10
N LEU A 6 -48.07 -3.16 -21.09
CA LEU A 6 -47.60 -2.25 -20.03
C LEU A 6 -46.59 -2.91 -19.09
N LEU A 7 -46.74 -4.23 -18.86
CA LEU A 7 -45.91 -5.00 -17.93
C LEU A 7 -44.50 -5.25 -18.49
N ILE A 8 -44.37 -5.37 -19.82
CA ILE A 8 -43.10 -5.64 -20.52
C ILE A 8 -42.19 -4.39 -20.52
N LEU A 9 -42.76 -3.19 -20.46
CA LEU A 9 -42.02 -1.92 -20.43
C LEU A 9 -41.33 -1.61 -19.08
N LEU A 10 -41.72 -2.29 -17.99
CA LEU A 10 -41.21 -2.05 -16.63
C LEU A 10 -40.04 -2.97 -16.25
N LEU A 11 -39.78 -4.03 -17.02
CA LEU A 11 -38.69 -4.98 -16.75
C LEU A 11 -37.25 -4.47 -16.95
N PRO A 12 -36.92 -3.49 -17.82
CA PRO A 12 -35.52 -3.12 -18.04
C PRO A 12 -34.91 -2.32 -16.88
N VAL A 13 -35.72 -1.86 -15.93
CA VAL A 13 -35.26 -1.05 -14.79
C VAL A 13 -34.68 -1.91 -13.66
N LEU A 14 -34.98 -3.21 -13.64
CA LEU A 14 -34.58 -4.13 -12.55
C LEU A 14 -33.18 -4.75 -12.74
N GLN A 15 -32.55 -4.56 -13.91
CA GLN A 15 -31.24 -5.12 -14.24
C GLN A 15 -30.10 -4.10 -14.15
N GLY A 16 -30.34 -2.93 -13.56
CA GLY A 16 -29.30 -1.95 -13.29
C GLY A 16 -28.34 -2.44 -12.21
N CYS A 17 -27.29 -3.18 -12.57
CA CYS A 17 -26.16 -3.41 -11.67
C CYS A 17 -25.47 -2.07 -11.39
N LEU A 18 -25.67 -1.54 -10.18
CA LEU A 18 -24.99 -0.35 -9.70
C LEU A 18 -23.50 -0.70 -9.52
N VAL A 19 -22.68 -0.32 -10.50
CA VAL A 19 -21.22 -0.49 -10.44
C VAL A 19 -20.69 0.51 -9.41
N VAL A 20 -20.54 0.05 -8.16
CA VAL A 20 -19.83 0.82 -7.13
C VAL A 20 -18.35 0.80 -7.50
N ARG A 21 -17.87 1.89 -8.11
CA ARG A 21 -16.43 2.14 -8.23
C ARG A 21 -15.93 2.56 -6.86
N THR A 22 -15.52 1.60 -6.05
CA THR A 22 -14.79 1.92 -4.83
C THR A 22 -13.51 2.67 -5.22
N PRO A 23 -13.15 3.76 -4.53
CA PRO A 23 -11.87 4.42 -4.76
C PRO A 23 -10.76 3.39 -4.53
N LYS A 24 -9.78 3.37 -5.43
CA LYS A 24 -8.58 2.54 -5.22
C LYS A 24 -7.92 3.00 -3.92
N CYS A 25 -7.66 2.07 -3.01
CA CYS A 25 -6.91 2.36 -1.79
C CYS A 25 -5.52 2.86 -2.16
N GLU A 26 -5.21 4.12 -1.84
CA GLU A 26 -3.86 4.65 -1.96
C GLU A 26 -3.14 4.44 -0.63
N CYS A 27 -2.10 3.61 -0.64
CA CYS A 27 -1.20 3.45 0.49
C CYS A 27 0.14 4.08 0.10
N PRO A 28 0.33 5.40 0.34
CA PRO A 28 1.52 6.10 -0.08
C PRO A 28 2.73 5.52 0.65
N VAL A 29 3.68 4.99 -0.11
CA VAL A 29 4.90 4.38 0.39
C VAL A 29 6.08 4.83 -0.45
N LEU A 30 7.21 5.05 0.20
CA LEU A 30 8.45 5.45 -0.46
C LEU A 30 9.51 4.39 -0.17
N ALA A 31 10.05 3.77 -1.22
CA ALA A 31 11.20 2.91 -1.11
C ALA A 31 12.45 3.76 -0.86
N LEU A 32 13.04 3.59 0.31
CA LEU A 32 14.26 4.31 0.67
C LEU A 32 15.49 3.59 0.13
N SER A 33 16.52 4.36 -0.20
CA SER A 33 17.81 3.89 -0.69
C SER A 33 18.91 4.82 -0.18
N SER A 34 20.17 4.44 -0.38
CA SER A 34 21.32 5.29 -0.05
C SER A 34 21.28 6.66 -0.74
N SER A 35 20.60 6.79 -1.88
CA SER A 35 20.52 8.06 -2.62
C SER A 35 19.44 9.01 -2.13
N ASN A 36 18.37 8.51 -1.49
CA ASN A 36 17.22 9.35 -1.10
C ASN A 36 16.98 9.43 0.41
N ILE A 37 17.58 8.56 1.22
CA ILE A 37 17.27 8.45 2.64
C ILE A 37 17.65 9.71 3.43
N ALA A 38 18.78 10.36 3.10
CA ALA A 38 19.21 11.57 3.77
C ALA A 38 18.20 12.72 3.60
N GLN A 39 17.61 12.86 2.41
CA GLN A 39 16.64 13.91 2.12
C GLN A 39 15.27 13.64 2.78
N ASN A 40 14.86 12.38 2.86
CA ASN A 40 13.52 12.00 3.34
C ASN A 40 13.45 11.71 4.84
N VAL A 41 14.56 11.25 5.44
CA VAL A 41 14.61 10.73 6.81
C VAL A 41 15.71 11.39 7.64
N GLY A 42 16.58 12.22 7.06
CA GLY A 42 17.78 12.76 7.72
C GLY A 42 17.54 13.47 9.07
N ASN A 43 16.34 14.02 9.29
CA ASN A 43 15.94 14.67 10.55
C ASN A 43 15.34 13.72 11.60
N HIS A 44 15.14 12.44 11.26
CA HIS A 44 14.56 11.44 12.16
C HIS A 44 15.63 10.97 13.17
N ALA A 45 15.29 10.90 14.46
CA ALA A 45 16.25 10.54 15.51
C ALA A 45 16.93 9.17 15.28
N PHE A 46 16.20 8.22 14.69
CA PHE A 46 16.73 6.89 14.36
C PHE A 46 17.62 6.86 13.10
N TYR A 47 17.68 7.94 12.30
CA TYR A 47 18.47 7.95 11.06
C TYR A 47 19.96 7.71 11.31
N GLN A 48 20.52 8.35 12.35
CA GLN A 48 21.94 8.19 12.69
C GLN A 48 22.30 6.73 12.99
N ASN A 49 21.39 5.98 13.62
CA ASN A 49 21.60 4.57 13.97
C ASN A 49 21.69 3.66 12.74
N VAL A 50 21.12 4.05 11.61
CA VAL A 50 21.12 3.22 10.38
C VAL A 50 22.04 3.76 9.29
N SER A 51 22.31 5.08 9.29
CA SER A 51 23.04 5.78 8.22
C SER A 51 24.45 5.25 7.91
N GLY A 52 25.10 4.58 8.87
CA GLY A 52 26.43 3.98 8.70
C GLY A 52 26.45 2.57 8.13
N TYR A 53 25.28 1.93 7.96
CA TYR A 53 25.18 0.56 7.45
C TYR A 53 24.98 0.52 5.94
N PRO A 54 25.43 -0.55 5.25
CA PRO A 54 25.08 -0.76 3.86
C PRO A 54 23.56 -0.90 3.72
N MET A 55 22.99 -0.13 2.79
CA MET A 55 21.55 -0.08 2.53
C MET A 55 21.26 -0.44 1.08
N THR A 56 20.17 -1.18 0.90
CA THR A 56 19.58 -1.44 -0.41
C THR A 56 18.10 -1.04 -0.38
N SER A 57 17.54 -0.81 -1.56
CA SER A 57 16.12 -0.46 -1.65
C SER A 57 15.24 -1.69 -1.44
N PRO A 58 14.19 -1.61 -0.62
CA PRO A 58 13.30 -2.74 -0.38
C PRO A 58 12.43 -3.01 -1.60
N VAL A 59 12.01 -4.26 -1.76
CA VAL A 59 10.98 -4.63 -2.72
C VAL A 59 9.62 -4.27 -2.13
N VAL A 60 8.86 -3.46 -2.86
CA VAL A 60 7.51 -3.03 -2.47
C VAL A 60 6.49 -3.71 -3.37
N LYS A 61 5.54 -4.44 -2.78
CA LYS A 61 4.43 -5.10 -3.48
C LYS A 61 3.11 -4.57 -2.95
N SER A 62 2.29 -4.00 -3.83
CA SER A 62 0.98 -3.48 -3.51
C SER A 62 -0.11 -4.40 -4.05
N GLU A 63 -0.96 -4.90 -3.17
CA GLU A 63 -2.09 -5.79 -3.46
C GLU A 63 -3.36 -5.18 -2.85
N ASP A 64 -4.26 -4.69 -3.70
CA ASP A 64 -5.51 -4.00 -3.32
C ASP A 64 -5.29 -2.87 -2.29
N CYS A 65 -5.72 -3.09 -1.05
CA CYS A 65 -5.59 -2.18 0.10
C CYS A 65 -4.50 -2.65 1.07
N SER A 66 -3.53 -3.40 0.58
CA SER A 66 -2.38 -3.85 1.36
C SER A 66 -1.07 -3.59 0.63
N VAL A 67 -0.07 -3.17 1.38
CA VAL A 67 1.30 -3.05 0.89
C VAL A 67 2.16 -3.98 1.70
N SER A 68 3.00 -4.73 1.01
CA SER A 68 4.03 -5.55 1.60
C SER A 68 5.42 -5.06 1.18
N MET A 69 6.36 -5.13 2.10
CA MET A 69 7.74 -4.70 1.91
C MET A 69 8.67 -5.77 2.47
N TYR A 70 9.75 -6.04 1.75
CA TYR A 70 10.81 -6.93 2.22
C TYR A 70 12.14 -6.55 1.57
N CYS A 71 13.24 -6.97 2.19
CA CYS A 71 14.57 -6.91 1.59
C CYS A 71 14.96 -8.31 1.11
N GLU A 72 15.68 -8.38 0.00
CA GLU A 72 16.28 -9.62 -0.48
C GLU A 72 17.60 -9.89 0.24
N GLY A 73 17.99 -11.17 0.34
CA GLY A 73 19.22 -11.57 1.01
C GLY A 73 19.13 -11.50 2.55
N ASP A 74 20.21 -11.06 3.16
CA ASP A 74 20.43 -10.98 4.61
C ASP A 74 20.17 -9.57 5.20
N TYR A 75 19.64 -8.66 4.39
CA TYR A 75 19.29 -7.31 4.82
C TYR A 75 18.07 -7.30 5.74
N SER A 76 18.17 -6.58 6.85
CA SER A 76 17.00 -6.24 7.69
C SER A 76 16.21 -5.10 7.06
N LEU A 77 14.88 -5.14 7.19
CA LEU A 77 14.00 -4.07 6.71
C LEU A 77 13.79 -3.04 7.81
N VAL A 78 14.03 -1.76 7.52
CA VAL A 78 13.72 -0.65 8.43
C VAL A 78 12.59 0.17 7.83
N VAL A 79 11.50 0.30 8.58
CA VAL A 79 10.32 1.08 8.21
C VAL A 79 10.29 2.33 9.07
N PHE A 80 10.31 3.50 8.43
CA PHE A 80 10.18 4.78 9.10
C PHE A 80 8.72 5.23 9.06
N ASP A 81 8.19 5.57 10.23
CA ASP A 81 7.02 6.42 10.42
C ASP A 81 7.48 7.84 10.78
N LYS A 82 6.56 8.79 10.97
CA LYS A 82 6.89 10.19 11.29
C LYS A 82 7.69 10.33 12.59
N GLU A 83 7.41 9.47 13.56
CA GLU A 83 7.97 9.57 14.92
C GLU A 83 8.80 8.34 15.32
N THR A 84 8.62 7.22 14.62
CA THR A 84 9.20 5.94 15.02
C THR A 84 9.83 5.22 13.84
N ALA A 85 10.76 4.33 14.16
CA ALA A 85 11.31 3.40 13.19
C ALA A 85 11.13 1.98 13.72
N THR A 86 10.68 1.08 12.85
CA THR A 86 10.57 -0.34 13.16
C THR A 86 11.54 -1.11 12.31
N MET A 87 12.41 -1.89 12.95
CA MET A 87 13.27 -2.86 12.26
C MET A 87 12.59 -4.23 12.24
N LYS A 88 12.64 -4.89 11.08
CA LYS A 88 12.24 -6.28 10.87
C LYS A 88 13.46 -7.08 10.40
N PRO A 89 13.67 -8.28 10.95
CA PRO A 89 14.79 -9.12 10.54
C PRO A 89 14.68 -9.54 9.07
N ALA A 90 15.81 -9.95 8.50
CA ALA A 90 15.86 -10.54 7.16
C ALA A 90 14.82 -11.68 7.04
N ILE A 91 14.24 -11.84 5.85
CA ILE A 91 13.22 -12.86 5.52
C ILE A 91 11.81 -12.55 6.05
N GLN A 92 11.64 -11.49 6.86
CA GLN A 92 10.31 -11.08 7.31
C GLN A 92 9.73 -9.98 6.42
N GLN A 93 8.54 -10.24 5.88
CA GLN A 93 7.76 -9.21 5.18
C GLN A 93 7.01 -8.32 6.18
N PHE A 94 7.09 -7.01 5.98
CA PHE A 94 6.21 -6.05 6.65
C PHE A 94 4.96 -5.87 5.80
N ARG A 95 3.76 -6.01 6.39
CA ARG A 95 2.49 -5.84 5.68
C ARG A 95 1.64 -4.80 6.39
N VAL A 96 1.24 -3.76 5.67
CA VAL A 96 0.28 -2.75 6.11
C VAL A 96 -1.02 -2.98 5.37
N ARG A 97 -2.14 -2.81 6.07
CA ARG A 97 -3.47 -2.85 5.48
C ARG A 97 -4.19 -1.53 5.76
N THR A 98 -4.58 -0.83 4.72
CA THR A 98 -5.38 0.38 4.84
C THR A 98 -6.83 0.00 5.09
N ARG A 99 -7.52 0.71 5.99
CA ARG A 99 -8.97 0.59 6.15
C ARG A 99 -9.65 1.41 5.05
N LEU A 100 -10.69 0.83 4.45
CA LEU A 100 -11.65 1.51 3.58
C LEU A 100 -12.59 2.40 4.40
#